data_AF-A0A4U5QMS6-F1
#
_entry.id   AF-A0A4U5QMS6-F1
#
_cell.length_a   1.000
_cell.length_b   1.000
_cell.length_c   1.000
_cell.angle_alpha   90.00
_cell.angle_beta   90.00
_cell.angle_gamma   90.00
#
_symmetry.space_group_name_H-M   'P 1'
#
loop_
_entity.id
_entity.type
_entity.pdbx_description
1 polymer ?
#
loop_
_entity_poly.entity_id
_entity_poly.type
_entity_poly.pdbx_seq_one_letter_code
_entity_poly.pdbx_strand_id
1 'polypeptide(L)'
;MVAMKPPENLTRIGLPRLVLLLSPMAKDKTVYGLAQCRGDVSSKHCFSCIQDAAKQIHEVCPDQADARIWFDCCFLRYDNINFIGKVDTDLSIVYFNVEEVTEFEDFHDELAALTDQIRAEAVFFWE
;
A
#
# COMPACT_ATOMS: atom_id res chain seq x y z
N MET A 1 1.39 -4.47 12.50
CA MET A 1 2.59 -4.38 11.65
C MET A 1 2.52 -5.48 10.61
N VAL A 2 2.13 -5.14 9.39
CA VAL A 2 2.11 -6.09 8.28
C VAL A 2 3.00 -5.53 7.21
N ALA A 3 3.99 -6.33 6.81
CA ALA A 3 4.81 -6.04 5.67
C ALA A 3 4.57 -7.14 4.65
N MET A 4 4.28 -6.72 3.43
CA MET A 4 3.98 -7.65 2.36
C MET A 4 5.22 -7.85 1.53
N LYS A 5 5.67 -9.11 1.48
CA LYS A 5 6.54 -9.60 0.44
C LYS A 5 5.66 -9.91 -0.78
N PRO A 6 6.03 -9.48 -2.01
CA PRO A 6 5.34 -9.96 -3.20
C PRO A 6 5.38 -11.50 -3.22
N PRO A 7 4.32 -12.19 -3.68
CA PRO A 7 4.32 -13.64 -3.71
C PRO A 7 5.49 -14.13 -4.58
N GLU A 8 6.29 -15.07 -4.05
CA GLU A 8 7.44 -15.68 -4.73
C GLU A 8 7.05 -16.39 -6.05
N ASN A 9 5.76 -16.51 -6.33
CA ASN A 9 5.17 -17.15 -7.50
C ASN A 9 4.17 -16.25 -8.27
N LEU A 10 4.38 -14.94 -8.34
CA LEU A 10 3.94 -14.21 -9.55
C LEU A 10 4.86 -14.61 -10.70
N THR A 11 4.70 -15.85 -11.16
CA THR A 11 5.09 -16.22 -12.51
C THR A 11 4.39 -15.21 -13.39
N ARG A 12 5.19 -14.36 -14.04
CA ARG A 12 4.79 -13.61 -15.23
C ARG A 12 3.86 -14.53 -16.01
N ILE A 13 2.58 -14.16 -16.14
CA ILE A 13 1.69 -14.83 -17.08
C ILE A 13 2.40 -14.68 -18.43
N GLY A 14 3.07 -15.75 -18.82
CA GLY A 14 3.85 -15.79 -20.03
C GLY A 14 2.86 -15.72 -21.17
N LEU A 15 2.70 -14.53 -21.77
CA LEU A 15 2.45 -14.50 -23.20
C LEU A 15 3.74 -14.98 -23.87
N PRO A 16 3.76 -16.20 -24.45
CA PRO A 16 4.97 -16.73 -25.02
C PRO A 16 5.10 -16.14 -26.42
N ARG A 17 5.93 -15.09 -26.55
CA ARG A 17 6.75 -14.69 -27.71
C ARG A 17 6.81 -13.17 -27.86
N LEU A 18 7.76 -12.55 -27.16
CA LEU A 18 8.60 -11.51 -27.77
C LEU A 18 9.92 -11.39 -26.98
N VAL A 19 10.78 -12.39 -27.12
CA VAL A 19 12.18 -12.28 -26.71
C VAL A 19 12.97 -11.74 -27.91
N LEU A 20 13.34 -10.46 -27.85
CA LEU A 20 14.53 -9.79 -28.40
C LEU A 20 14.24 -8.30 -28.23
N LEU A 21 14.89 -7.56 -27.34
CA LEU A 21 16.29 -7.16 -27.45
C LEU A 21 16.99 -7.23 -26.08
N LEU A 22 18.15 -7.88 -26.06
CA LEU A 22 19.18 -7.69 -25.05
C LEU A 22 19.72 -6.26 -25.18
N SER A 23 19.02 -5.29 -24.60
CA SER A 23 19.68 -4.09 -24.12
C SER A 23 20.48 -4.49 -22.88
N PRO A 24 21.69 -3.95 -22.64
CA PRO A 24 22.30 -4.10 -21.32
C PRO A 24 21.22 -3.67 -20.34
N MET A 25 20.86 -4.53 -19.37
CA MET A 25 19.94 -4.10 -18.31
C MET A 25 20.60 -2.88 -17.71
N ALA A 26 20.14 -1.70 -18.12
CA ALA A 26 20.54 -0.46 -17.52
C ALA A 26 20.30 -0.72 -16.05
N LYS A 27 21.38 -0.75 -15.29
CA LYS A 27 21.37 -0.84 -13.84
C LYS A 27 20.88 0.50 -13.36
N ASP A 28 19.65 0.83 -13.73
CA ASP A 28 18.97 1.99 -13.24
C ASP A 28 18.60 1.63 -11.81
N LYS A 29 19.46 2.05 -10.89
CA LYS A 29 19.27 1.87 -9.44
C LYS A 29 18.24 2.89 -8.92
N THR A 30 17.25 3.23 -9.74
CA THR A 30 16.22 4.15 -9.35
C THR A 30 15.22 3.39 -8.50
N VAL A 31 14.96 3.94 -7.32
CA VAL A 31 13.95 3.48 -6.39
C VAL A 31 12.93 4.60 -6.27
N TYR A 32 11.67 4.27 -6.47
CA TYR A 32 10.55 5.16 -6.24
C TYR A 32 10.02 4.89 -4.84
N GLY A 33 9.83 5.95 -4.05
CA GLY A 33 9.39 5.84 -2.66
C GLY A 33 8.25 6.80 -2.35
N LEU A 34 7.34 6.36 -1.51
CA LEU A 34 6.25 7.16 -0.96
C LEU A 34 6.15 6.89 0.55
N ALA A 35 6.14 7.96 1.34
CA ALA A 35 5.80 7.93 2.75
C ALA A 35 4.58 8.82 2.97
N GLN A 36 3.58 8.32 3.68
CA GLN A 36 2.35 9.04 3.97
C GLN A 36 2.00 8.88 5.45
N CYS A 37 1.68 9.98 6.11
CA CYS A 37 1.10 9.96 7.44
C CYS A 37 -0.41 10.18 7.37
N ARG A 38 -1.12 9.71 8.40
CA ARG A 38 -2.53 10.06 8.59
C ARG A 38 -2.66 11.58 8.81
N GLY A 39 -3.70 12.20 8.25
CA GLY A 39 -3.81 13.67 8.18
C GLY A 39 -4.06 14.38 9.53
N ASP A 40 -4.45 13.63 10.56
CA ASP A 40 -4.80 14.09 11.91
C ASP A 40 -3.66 13.92 12.93
N VAL A 41 -2.50 13.39 12.53
CA VAL A 41 -1.36 13.17 13.44
C VAL A 41 -0.41 14.36 13.46
N SER A 42 0.18 14.64 14.62
CA SER A 42 1.18 15.72 14.71
C SER A 42 2.46 15.38 13.95
N SER A 43 3.18 16.40 13.48
CA SER A 43 4.43 16.22 12.71
C SER A 43 5.47 15.38 13.45
N LYS A 44 5.51 15.48 14.80
CA LYS A 44 6.41 14.67 15.64
C LYS A 44 6.07 13.18 15.57
N HIS A 45 4.78 12.83 15.71
CA HIS A 45 4.34 11.43 15.63
C HIS A 45 4.50 10.88 14.22
N CYS A 46 4.19 11.69 13.20
CA CYS A 46 4.42 11.33 11.80
C CYS A 46 5.90 10.97 11.54
N PHE A 47 6.82 11.85 11.94
CA PHE A 47 8.25 11.63 11.76
C PHE A 47 8.74 10.37 12.46
N SER A 48 8.35 10.16 13.73
CA SER A 48 8.69 8.95 14.48
C SER A 48 8.17 7.69 13.79
N CYS A 49 6.92 7.70 13.35
CA CYS A 49 6.31 6.56 12.66
C CYS A 49 7.05 6.20 11.38
N ILE A 50 7.39 7.19 10.54
CA ILE A 50 8.14 6.95 9.30
C ILE A 50 9.54 6.39 9.60
N GLN A 51 10.22 6.88 10.63
CA GLN A 51 11.53 6.35 11.03
C GLN A 51 11.44 4.88 11.46
N ASP A 52 10.43 4.52 12.24
CA ASP A 52 10.23 3.15 12.70
C ASP A 52 9.82 2.24 11.53
N ALA A 53 8.95 2.71 10.63
CA ALA A 53 8.58 2.01 9.40
C ALA A 53 9.80 1.76 8.49
N ALA A 54 10.67 2.75 8.31
CA ALA A 54 11.88 2.63 7.50
C ALA A 54 12.90 1.63 8.08
N LYS A 55 13.02 1.53 9.41
CA LYS A 55 13.84 0.50 10.03
C LYS A 55 13.21 -0.88 9.84
N GLN A 56 11.93 -1.00 10.19
CA GLN A 56 11.28 -2.30 10.22
C GLN A 56 11.10 -2.90 8.82
N ILE A 57 10.81 -2.10 7.79
CA ILE A 57 10.59 -2.60 6.42
C ILE A 57 11.80 -3.38 5.88
N HIS A 58 13.02 -3.01 6.29
CA HIS A 58 14.23 -3.74 5.90
C HIS A 58 14.35 -5.09 6.61
N GLU A 59 13.88 -5.21 7.84
CA GLU A 59 13.94 -6.44 8.64
C GLU A 59 12.93 -7.48 8.14
N VAL A 60 11.73 -7.03 7.79
CA VAL A 60 10.60 -7.89 7.41
C VAL A 60 10.52 -8.18 5.91
N CYS A 61 11.06 -7.29 5.06
CA CYS A 61 11.14 -7.46 3.61
C CYS A 61 12.60 -7.38 3.12
N PRO A 62 13.48 -8.32 3.52
CA PRO A 62 14.87 -8.32 3.08
C PRO A 62 14.98 -8.55 1.57
N ASP A 63 15.87 -7.79 0.92
CA ASP A 63 16.22 -7.91 -0.50
C ASP A 63 15.03 -7.87 -1.49
N GLN A 64 13.92 -7.23 -1.10
CA GLN A 64 12.77 -7.04 -1.98
C GLN A 64 12.90 -5.78 -2.81
N ALA A 65 12.39 -5.82 -4.05
CA ALA A 65 12.34 -4.65 -4.93
C ALA A 65 11.08 -3.81 -4.71
N ASP A 66 9.92 -4.44 -4.46
CA ASP A 66 8.68 -3.83 -3.98
C ASP A 66 8.48 -4.23 -2.52
N ALA A 67 8.35 -3.26 -1.62
CA ALA A 67 7.96 -3.48 -0.25
C ALA A 67 7.01 -2.40 0.24
N ARG A 68 6.05 -2.82 1.05
CA ARG A 68 4.98 -1.99 1.62
C ARG A 68 4.84 -2.31 3.10
N ILE A 69 4.77 -1.29 3.95
CA ILE A 69 4.54 -1.47 5.38
C ILE A 69 3.51 -0.46 5.90
N TRP A 70 2.60 -0.94 6.74
CA TRP A 70 1.51 -0.16 7.34
C TRP A 70 1.64 -0.12 8.85
N PHE A 71 1.53 1.09 9.40
CA PHE A 71 1.41 1.42 10.82
C PHE A 71 0.15 2.27 11.02
N ASP A 72 -0.33 2.36 12.26
CA ASP A 72 -1.56 3.09 12.59
C ASP A 72 -1.54 4.58 12.16
N CYS A 73 -0.34 5.17 12.14
CA CYS A 73 -0.14 6.59 11.84
C CYS A 73 0.54 6.86 10.50
N CYS A 74 1.11 5.84 9.83
CA CYS A 74 1.87 6.04 8.61
C CYS A 74 1.96 4.79 7.71
N PHE A 75 2.23 5.05 6.45
CA PHE A 75 2.47 4.08 5.38
C PHE A 75 3.79 4.40 4.69
N LEU A 76 4.55 3.36 4.35
CA LEU A 76 5.79 3.47 3.57
C LEU A 76 5.80 2.39 2.48
N ARG A 77 6.08 2.80 1.24
CA ARG A 77 6.29 1.91 0.09
C ARG A 77 7.51 2.34 -0.71
N TYR A 78 8.27 1.36 -1.18
CA TYR A 78 9.26 1.55 -2.23
C TYR A 78 9.12 0.49 -3.32
N ASP A 79 9.52 0.83 -4.54
CA ASP A 79 9.50 -0.05 -5.71
C ASP A 79 10.62 0.35 -6.71
N ASN A 80 11.10 -0.58 -7.52
CA ASN A 80 11.95 -0.28 -8.68
C ASN A 80 11.14 0.06 -9.95
N ILE A 81 9.81 -0.06 -9.89
CA ILE A 81 8.87 0.39 -10.93
C ILE A 81 8.20 1.68 -10.45
N ASN A 82 8.16 2.71 -11.31
CA ASN A 82 7.49 3.97 -10.96
C ASN A 82 5.98 3.76 -10.73
N PHE A 83 5.52 3.94 -9.49
CA PHE A 83 4.12 3.87 -9.09
C PHE A 83 3.52 5.24 -8.70
N ILE A 84 4.30 6.31 -8.72
CA ILE A 84 3.85 7.63 -8.25
C ILE A 84 2.74 8.15 -9.16
N GLY A 85 1.61 8.53 -8.56
CA GLY A 85 0.44 9.05 -9.28
C GLY A 85 -0.35 7.99 -10.06
N LYS A 86 -0.01 6.70 -9.95
CA LYS A 86 -0.76 5.60 -10.58
C LYS A 86 -1.75 5.01 -9.59
N VAL A 87 -2.98 4.82 -10.03
CA VAL A 87 -4.02 4.16 -9.24
C VAL A 87 -3.63 2.70 -9.03
N ASP A 88 -3.60 2.28 -7.77
CA ASP A 88 -3.37 0.89 -7.35
C ASP A 88 -4.62 0.42 -6.59
N THR A 89 -5.40 -0.47 -7.19
CA THR A 89 -6.60 -1.05 -6.58
C THR A 89 -6.35 -2.45 -6.00
N ASP A 90 -5.10 -2.92 -5.98
CA ASP A 90 -4.79 -4.23 -5.44
C ASP A 90 -4.97 -4.21 -3.91
N LEU A 91 -5.90 -5.04 -3.44
CA LEU A 91 -6.19 -5.20 -2.02
C LEU A 91 -4.98 -5.83 -1.32
N SER A 92 -4.22 -4.95 -0.66
CA SER A 92 -2.99 -5.34 0.02
C SER A 92 -3.29 -5.99 1.38
N ILE A 93 -4.16 -5.38 2.20
CA ILE A 93 -4.51 -5.93 3.51
C ILE A 93 -5.99 -5.67 3.78
N VAL A 94 -6.73 -6.73 4.14
CA VAL A 94 -8.12 -6.61 4.58
C VAL A 94 -8.25 -7.20 5.97
N TYR A 95 -8.70 -6.37 6.91
CA TYR A 95 -9.06 -6.80 8.26
C TYR A 95 -10.58 -6.84 8.37
N PHE A 96 -11.09 -7.91 8.95
CA PHE A 96 -12.52 -8.09 9.21
C PHE A 96 -12.73 -8.30 10.71
N ASN A 97 -13.78 -7.69 11.26
CA ASN A 97 -14.28 -8.11 12.56
C ASN A 97 -15.00 -9.47 12.38
N VAL A 98 -14.74 -10.41 13.28
CA VAL A 98 -15.34 -11.76 13.26
C VAL A 98 -16.49 -11.89 14.25
N GLU A 99 -16.81 -10.83 14.99
CA GLU A 99 -17.94 -10.79 15.92
C GLU A 99 -19.28 -10.71 15.17
N GLU A 100 -20.32 -11.28 15.79
CA GLU A 100 -21.69 -11.22 15.28
C GLU A 100 -22.33 -9.86 15.57
N VAL A 101 -23.04 -9.33 14.58
CA VAL A 101 -23.80 -8.08 14.69
C VAL A 101 -25.22 -8.41 15.14
N THR A 102 -25.67 -7.85 16.26
CA THR A 102 -27.01 -8.12 16.81
C THR A 102 -28.13 -7.47 15.99
N GLU A 103 -27.95 -6.23 15.54
CA GLU A 103 -28.91 -5.45 14.74
C GLU A 103 -28.37 -5.29 13.31
N PHE A 104 -28.41 -6.37 12.53
CA PHE A 104 -27.70 -6.43 11.24
C PHE A 104 -28.20 -5.42 10.21
N GLU A 105 -29.52 -5.21 10.10
CA GLU A 105 -30.12 -4.31 9.11
C GLU A 105 -29.72 -2.85 9.41
N ASP A 106 -29.93 -2.39 10.65
CA ASP A 106 -29.57 -1.04 11.08
C ASP A 106 -28.07 -0.77 10.92
N PHE A 107 -27.22 -1.72 11.34
CA PHE A 107 -25.76 -1.62 11.17
C PHE A 107 -25.36 -1.51 9.69
N HIS A 108 -26.00 -2.29 8.82
CA HIS A 108 -25.69 -2.27 7.39
C HIS A 108 -26.04 -0.92 6.75
N ASP A 109 -27.21 -0.38 7.09
CA ASP A 109 -27.66 0.93 6.58
C ASP A 109 -26.77 2.07 7.07
N GLU A 110 -26.40 2.07 8.36
CA GLU A 110 -25.46 3.05 8.92
C GLU A 110 -24.07 2.94 8.29
N LEU A 111 -23.55 1.72 8.10
CA LEU A 111 -22.25 1.47 7.47
C LEU A 111 -22.24 1.95 6.02
N ALA A 112 -23.31 1.70 5.27
CA ALA A 112 -23.46 2.15 3.89
C ALA A 112 -23.44 3.69 3.81
N ALA A 113 -24.23 4.36 4.66
CA ALA A 113 -24.28 5.82 4.72
C ALA A 113 -22.92 6.44 5.07
N LEU A 114 -22.22 5.88 6.07
CA LEU A 114 -20.88 6.33 6.44
C LEU A 114 -19.86 6.12 5.30
N THR A 115 -19.92 4.98 4.62
CA THR A 115 -19.02 4.66 3.51
C THR A 115 -19.21 5.64 2.35
N ASP A 116 -20.46 5.98 2.04
CA ASP A 116 -20.77 6.97 1.00
C ASP A 116 -20.27 8.37 1.36
N GLN A 117 -20.41 8.77 2.63
CA GLN A 117 -19.87 10.04 3.11
C GLN A 117 -18.34 10.09 2.96
N ILE A 118 -17.63 9.06 3.41
CA ILE A 118 -16.15 9.00 3.31
C ILE A 118 -15.71 9.01 1.85
N ARG A 119 -16.41 8.28 0.97
CA ARG A 119 -16.11 8.28 -0.46
C ARG A 119 -16.24 9.68 -1.06
N ALA A 120 -17.24 10.47 -0.65
CA ALA A 120 -17.41 11.83 -1.15
C ALA A 120 -16.24 12.77 -0.75
N GLU A 121 -15.68 12.61 0.45
CA GLU A 121 -14.53 13.39 0.91
C GLU A 121 -13.22 12.98 0.22
N ALA A 122 -13.04 11.68 -0.06
CA ALA A 122 -11.83 11.15 -0.68
C ALA A 122 -11.60 11.61 -2.14
N VAL A 123 -12.64 12.09 -2.83
CA VAL A 123 -12.57 12.53 -4.24
C VAL A 123 -11.92 13.92 -4.38
N PHE A 124 -11.72 14.68 -3.30
CA PHE A 124 -11.33 16.10 -3.36
C PHE A 124 -9.82 16.44 -3.40
N PHE A 125 -8.90 15.48 -3.56
CA PHE A 125 -7.45 15.77 -3.54
C PHE A 125 -6.78 16.01 -4.91
N TRP A 126 -7.55 16.12 -6.01
CA TRP A 126 -7.00 16.27 -7.37
C TRP A 126 -7.61 17.42 -8.20
N GLU A 127 -8.19 18.45 -7.57
CA GLU A 127 -8.51 19.73 -8.21
C GLU A 127 -7.70 20.89 -7.62
#